data_AF-A0A9E5RCB4-F1
#
_entry.id   AF-A0A9E5RCB4-F1
#
_cell.length_a   1.000
_cell.length_b   1.000
_cell.length_c   1.000
_cell.angle_alpha   90.00
_cell.angle_beta   90.00
_cell.angle_gamma   90.00
#
_symmetry.space_group_name_H-M   'P 1'
#
loop_
_entity.id
_entity.type
_entity.pdbx_description
1 polymer ?
#
loop_
_entity_poly.entity_id
_entity_poly.type
_entity_poly.pdbx_seq_one_letter_code
_entity_poly.pdbx_strand_id
1 'polypeptide(L)'
;MFKLISPSTKWTGFLALIATLGVVPVLAQSANFDSLTLSPGFSPADGTVQGYTQGSFSLSSIANRDRSNSLCVGFADTTPDHILVLQQDFSQLTLQVNSGGGDTTLLVQGPNDSTVRCGDDTGRNNTDASIQDSSWSAGTYKVWVGAFESGVRYDYTLTVRE
;
A
#
# COMPACT_ATOMS: atom_id res chain seq x y z
N MET A 1 -52.39 -41.36 -55.09
CA MET A 1 -51.19 -41.85 -54.39
C MET A 1 -50.83 -40.80 -53.33
N PHE A 2 -50.88 -41.21 -52.07
CA PHE A 2 -50.44 -40.57 -50.82
C PHE A 2 -50.75 -39.09 -50.48
N LYS A 3 -51.72 -38.97 -49.56
CA LYS A 3 -51.91 -37.98 -48.47
C LYS A 3 -50.61 -37.52 -47.81
N LEU A 4 -50.57 -36.28 -47.28
CA LEU A 4 -50.45 -36.00 -45.84
C LEU A 4 -50.61 -34.50 -45.51
N ILE A 5 -51.21 -34.26 -44.33
CA ILE A 5 -51.71 -32.98 -43.78
C ILE A 5 -50.90 -32.66 -42.51
N SER A 6 -50.37 -31.41 -42.39
CA SER A 6 -50.01 -30.63 -41.16
C SER A 6 -48.94 -31.21 -40.19
N PRO A 7 -48.32 -30.46 -39.23
CA PRO A 7 -48.68 -29.14 -38.68
C PRO A 7 -47.54 -28.11 -38.47
N SER A 8 -47.98 -26.90 -38.12
CA SER A 8 -47.22 -25.73 -37.66
C SER A 8 -46.40 -25.98 -36.39
N THR A 9 -45.18 -25.44 -36.32
CA THR A 9 -44.47 -25.22 -35.06
C THR A 9 -43.84 -23.83 -35.09
N LYS A 10 -44.41 -22.90 -34.32
CA LYS A 10 -43.81 -21.60 -34.05
C LYS A 10 -42.76 -21.79 -32.96
N TRP A 11 -41.49 -21.68 -33.31
CA TRP A 11 -40.38 -21.72 -32.38
C TRP A 11 -40.06 -20.28 -31.92
N THR A 12 -40.72 -19.83 -30.86
CA THR A 12 -40.26 -18.68 -30.08
C THR A 12 -39.07 -19.13 -29.24
N GLY A 13 -37.85 -18.90 -29.74
CA GLY A 13 -36.62 -19.14 -29.01
C GLY A 13 -36.42 -18.06 -27.94
N PHE A 14 -36.38 -18.48 -26.67
CA PHE A 14 -35.89 -17.66 -25.57
C PHE A 14 -34.37 -17.51 -25.70
N LEU A 15 -33.88 -16.27 -25.83
CA LEU A 15 -32.48 -15.92 -25.65
C LEU A 15 -32.16 -15.99 -24.15
N ALA A 16 -31.49 -17.05 -23.71
CA ALA A 16 -30.89 -17.11 -22.39
C ALA A 16 -29.59 -16.29 -22.39
N LEU A 17 -29.62 -15.13 -21.74
CA LEU A 17 -28.44 -14.29 -21.52
C LEU A 17 -27.62 -14.91 -20.38
N ILE A 18 -26.57 -15.66 -20.71
CA ILE A 18 -25.62 -16.18 -19.71
C ILE A 18 -24.68 -15.02 -19.34
N ALA A 19 -24.95 -14.35 -18.22
CA ALA A 19 -24.02 -13.39 -17.63
C ALA A 19 -22.83 -14.13 -17.00
N THR A 20 -21.69 -14.17 -17.68
CA THR A 20 -20.45 -14.68 -17.11
C THR A 20 -19.93 -13.70 -16.07
N LEU A 21 -20.01 -14.06 -14.78
CA LEU A 21 -19.30 -13.37 -13.70
C LEU A 21 -17.80 -13.59 -13.89
N GLY A 22 -17.15 -12.68 -14.61
CA GLY A 22 -15.69 -12.66 -14.71
C GLY A 22 -15.11 -12.19 -13.39
N VAL A 23 -14.44 -13.09 -12.66
CA VAL A 23 -13.60 -12.70 -11.53
C VAL A 23 -12.38 -11.99 -12.12
N VAL A 24 -12.39 -10.66 -12.12
CA VAL A 24 -11.20 -9.89 -12.46
C VAL A 24 -10.17 -10.13 -11.37
N PRO A 25 -8.96 -10.63 -11.69
CA PRO A 25 -7.91 -10.72 -10.69
C PRO A 25 -7.55 -9.31 -10.25
N VAL A 26 -7.65 -9.02 -8.96
CA VAL A 26 -7.03 -7.85 -8.36
C VAL A 26 -5.52 -8.03 -8.56
N LEU A 27 -4.87 -7.10 -9.26
CA LEU A 27 -3.41 -7.10 -9.36
C LEU A 27 -2.85 -6.96 -7.94
N ALA A 28 -2.29 -8.04 -7.41
CA ALA A 28 -1.59 -8.00 -6.13
C ALA A 28 -0.37 -7.10 -6.29
N GLN A 29 -0.39 -5.94 -5.62
CA GLN A 29 0.75 -5.04 -5.59
C GLN A 29 1.88 -5.72 -4.84
N SER A 30 3.01 -5.96 -5.51
CA SER A 30 4.15 -6.64 -4.90
C SER A 30 4.85 -5.73 -3.89
N ALA A 31 5.21 -6.28 -2.73
CA ALA A 31 6.09 -5.65 -1.75
C ALA A 31 7.22 -6.62 -1.35
N ASN A 32 8.32 -6.07 -0.82
CA ASN A 32 9.47 -6.87 -0.40
C ASN A 32 9.17 -7.72 0.85
N PHE A 33 8.28 -7.23 1.72
CA PHE A 33 7.94 -7.84 3.00
C PHE A 33 6.43 -7.86 3.26
N ASP A 34 6.05 -8.28 4.46
CA ASP A 34 4.67 -8.49 4.88
C ASP A 34 3.81 -7.22 4.77
N SER A 35 2.53 -7.42 4.51
CA SER A 35 1.51 -6.37 4.46
C SER A 35 0.77 -6.20 5.78
N LEU A 36 0.28 -4.99 6.03
CA LEU A 36 -0.61 -4.63 7.13
C LEU A 36 -2.05 -4.48 6.59
N THR A 37 -3.05 -4.97 7.32
CA THR A 37 -4.46 -4.69 7.03
C THR A 37 -5.15 -4.22 8.31
N LEU A 38 -5.50 -2.94 8.36
CA LEU A 38 -5.93 -2.27 9.58
C LEU A 38 -7.34 -1.71 9.46
N SER A 39 -8.12 -1.84 10.53
CA SER A 39 -9.38 -1.14 10.78
C SER A 39 -9.24 -0.34 12.09
N PRO A 40 -10.01 0.75 12.28
CA PRO A 40 -10.00 1.50 13.54
C PRO A 40 -10.18 0.58 14.77
N GLY A 41 -9.35 0.80 15.79
CA GLY A 41 -9.28 -0.03 17.00
C GLY A 41 -8.47 -1.33 16.84
N PHE A 42 -7.59 -1.43 15.84
CA PHE A 42 -6.71 -2.59 15.66
C PHE A 42 -5.79 -2.81 16.87
N SER A 43 -5.38 -4.06 17.11
CA SER A 43 -4.48 -4.36 18.22
C SER A 43 -3.04 -3.94 17.88
N PRO A 44 -2.18 -3.59 18.86
CA PRO A 44 -0.79 -3.22 18.57
C PRO A 44 0.00 -4.25 17.75
N ALA A 45 -0.35 -5.54 17.88
CA ALA A 45 0.29 -6.61 17.12
C ALA A 45 -0.05 -6.55 15.62
N ASP A 46 -1.30 -6.20 15.26
CA ASP A 46 -1.74 -6.09 13.88
C ASP A 46 -1.07 -4.92 13.15
N GLY A 47 -0.66 -3.88 13.89
CA GLY A 47 0.05 -2.71 13.39
C GLY A 47 1.57 -2.86 13.29
N THR A 48 2.12 -4.06 13.44
CA THR A 48 3.58 -4.27 13.51
C THR A 48 4.07 -5.19 12.40
N VAL A 49 5.09 -4.75 11.65
CA VAL A 49 5.81 -5.56 10.65
C VAL A 49 7.32 -5.37 10.78
N GLN A 50 8.09 -6.27 10.17
CA GLN A 50 9.55 -6.24 10.17
C GLN A 50 10.09 -6.28 8.75
N GLY A 51 11.30 -5.77 8.57
CA GLY A 51 11.98 -5.76 7.29
C GLY A 51 13.42 -5.29 7.43
N TYR A 52 14.02 -4.90 6.31
CA TYR A 52 15.32 -4.28 6.29
C TYR A 52 15.45 -3.29 5.15
N THR A 53 16.16 -2.19 5.39
CA THR A 53 16.45 -1.20 4.34
C THR A 53 17.39 -1.82 3.30
N GLN A 54 17.23 -1.44 2.04
CA GLN A 54 18.15 -1.79 0.95
C GLN A 54 17.89 -0.89 -0.26
N GLY A 55 18.74 -1.04 -1.27
CA GLY A 55 18.58 -0.33 -2.53
C GLY A 55 19.24 1.04 -2.55
N SER A 56 19.35 1.58 -3.77
CA SER A 56 20.01 2.84 -4.08
C SER A 56 19.13 3.77 -4.92
N PHE A 57 17.84 3.45 -5.05
CA PHE A 57 16.90 4.27 -5.78
C PHE A 57 16.47 5.45 -4.91
N SER A 58 16.60 6.67 -5.40
CA SER A 58 16.25 7.86 -4.62
C SER A 58 14.75 7.96 -4.41
N LEU A 59 14.32 8.09 -3.15
CA LEU A 59 12.90 8.28 -2.82
C LEU A 59 12.33 9.57 -3.44
N SER A 60 13.16 10.60 -3.62
CA SER A 60 12.79 11.84 -4.32
C SER A 60 12.39 11.63 -5.79
N SER A 61 12.82 10.52 -6.40
CA SER A 61 12.43 10.13 -7.77
C SER A 61 11.08 9.41 -7.81
N ILE A 62 10.61 8.86 -6.69
CA ILE A 62 9.25 8.31 -6.53
C ILE A 62 8.27 9.45 -6.29
N ALA A 63 8.56 10.30 -5.30
CA ALA A 63 7.84 11.52 -5.04
C ALA A 63 8.80 12.57 -4.50
N ASN A 64 8.79 13.77 -5.06
CA ASN A 64 9.75 14.82 -4.67
C ASN A 64 9.44 15.39 -3.28
N ARG A 65 8.17 15.76 -3.05
CA ARG A 65 7.71 16.38 -1.81
C ARG A 65 6.38 15.80 -1.36
N ASP A 66 6.17 15.85 -0.05
CA ASP A 66 4.90 15.49 0.57
C ASP A 66 3.90 16.66 0.57
N ARG A 67 2.70 16.41 1.10
CA ARG A 67 1.62 17.42 1.21
C ARG A 67 1.95 18.62 2.11
N SER A 68 2.96 18.49 2.97
CA SER A 68 3.47 19.54 3.86
C SER A 68 4.68 20.26 3.26
N ASN A 69 5.01 19.97 2.00
CA ASN A 69 6.16 20.49 1.26
C ASN A 69 7.52 20.03 1.81
N SER A 70 7.56 18.97 2.62
CA SER A 70 8.79 18.30 3.06
C SER A 70 9.39 17.47 1.92
N LEU A 71 10.73 17.41 1.84
CA LEU A 71 11.41 16.57 0.85
C LEU A 71 11.33 15.09 1.24
N CYS A 72 11.11 14.24 0.25
CA CYS A 72 11.22 12.79 0.43
C CYS A 72 12.66 12.37 0.15
N VAL A 73 13.48 12.44 1.19
CA VAL A 73 14.91 12.15 1.15
C VAL A 73 15.19 10.65 1.29
N GLY A 74 16.44 10.25 1.12
CA GLY A 74 16.88 8.87 1.29
C GLY A 74 16.73 7.98 0.05
N PHE A 75 17.02 6.70 0.27
CA PHE A 75 17.14 5.68 -0.75
C PHE A 75 16.45 4.38 -0.32
N ALA A 76 15.84 3.70 -1.28
CA ALA A 76 15.19 2.40 -1.10
C ALA A 76 15.32 1.53 -2.36
N ASP A 77 14.67 0.37 -2.35
CA ASP A 77 14.36 -0.37 -3.58
C ASP A 77 13.27 0.36 -4.39
N THR A 78 13.19 0.07 -5.68
CA THR A 78 12.07 0.48 -6.53
C THR A 78 10.74 -0.15 -6.12
N THR A 79 10.78 -1.34 -5.51
CA THR A 79 9.62 -2.04 -4.97
C THR A 79 9.34 -1.56 -3.54
N PRO A 80 8.09 -1.24 -3.15
CA PRO A 80 7.78 -0.88 -1.77
C PRO A 80 8.09 -2.03 -0.81
N ASP A 81 8.44 -1.69 0.42
CA ASP A 81 8.77 -2.67 1.44
C ASP A 81 7.52 -3.30 2.04
N HIS A 82 6.48 -2.50 2.24
CA HIS A 82 5.21 -2.97 2.78
C HIS A 82 4.03 -2.41 1.99
N ILE A 83 2.94 -3.17 2.00
CA ILE A 83 1.61 -2.69 1.64
C ILE A 83 0.81 -2.47 2.91
N LEU A 84 0.26 -1.27 3.09
CA LEU A 84 -0.66 -0.94 4.16
C LEU A 84 -2.07 -0.79 3.61
N VAL A 85 -2.98 -1.68 3.99
CA VAL A 85 -4.40 -1.62 3.61
C VAL A 85 -5.20 -1.05 4.77
N LEU A 86 -5.74 0.15 4.59
CA LEU A 86 -6.68 0.76 5.52
C LEU A 86 -8.09 0.40 5.08
N GLN A 87 -8.80 -0.38 5.89
CA GLN A 87 -10.16 -0.85 5.57
C GLN A 87 -11.21 0.25 5.73
N GLN A 88 -10.92 1.26 6.56
CA GLN A 88 -11.75 2.43 6.82
C GLN A 88 -10.85 3.66 7.00
N ASP A 89 -11.46 4.84 7.06
CA ASP A 89 -10.74 6.09 7.31
C ASP A 89 -10.21 6.14 8.76
N PHE A 90 -9.02 6.72 8.93
CA PHE A 90 -8.43 7.04 10.23
C PHE A 90 -8.23 8.56 10.37
N SER A 91 -8.60 9.10 11.53
CA SER A 91 -8.42 10.54 11.81
C SER A 91 -6.95 10.91 11.91
N GLN A 92 -6.14 10.03 12.49
CA GLN A 92 -4.70 10.16 12.67
C GLN A 92 -4.05 8.77 12.62
N LEU A 93 -2.84 8.71 12.07
CA LEU A 93 -1.94 7.57 12.24
C LEU A 93 -0.53 8.09 12.50
N THR A 94 0.21 7.32 13.29
CA THR A 94 1.65 7.42 13.45
C THR A 94 2.30 6.15 12.90
N LEU A 95 3.20 6.31 11.94
CA LEU A 95 4.11 5.28 11.47
C LEU A 95 5.48 5.57 12.05
N GLN A 96 6.10 4.58 12.69
CA GLN A 96 7.40 4.75 13.34
C GLN A 96 8.30 3.54 13.07
N VAL A 97 9.52 3.84 12.62
CA VAL A 97 10.58 2.85 12.45
C VAL A 97 11.34 2.69 13.77
N ASN A 98 11.83 1.48 14.02
CA ASN A 98 12.86 1.21 15.01
C ASN A 98 13.91 0.31 14.35
N SER A 99 15.08 0.88 14.07
CA SER A 99 16.22 0.17 13.48
C SER A 99 17.36 -0.10 14.47
N GLY A 100 17.18 0.28 15.75
CA GLY A 100 18.23 0.20 16.76
C GLY A 100 19.30 1.29 16.64
N GLY A 101 19.01 2.40 15.94
CA GLY A 101 19.89 3.56 15.81
C GLY A 101 20.48 3.79 14.42
N GLY A 102 19.93 3.16 13.38
CA GLY A 102 20.20 3.51 11.99
C GLY A 102 19.53 4.82 11.58
N ASP A 103 20.04 5.42 10.50
CA ASP A 103 19.47 6.63 9.89
C ASP A 103 18.50 6.22 8.78
N THR A 104 17.21 6.18 9.13
CA THR A 104 16.15 5.66 8.27
C THR A 104 15.23 6.76 7.80
N THR A 105 14.62 6.56 6.63
CA THR A 105 13.69 7.51 5.99
C THR A 105 12.39 6.78 5.65
N LEU A 106 11.26 7.48 5.63
CA LEU A 106 9.96 6.91 5.26
C LEU A 106 9.36 7.65 4.07
N LEU A 107 8.82 6.89 3.12
CA LEU A 107 7.88 7.40 2.10
C LEU A 107 6.62 6.55 2.12
N VAL A 108 5.46 7.21 2.20
CA VAL A 108 4.15 6.58 2.08
C VAL A 108 3.40 7.21 0.91
N GLN A 109 3.02 6.40 -0.07
CA GLN A 109 2.20 6.80 -1.20
C GLN A 109 0.80 6.20 -1.06
N GLY A 110 -0.22 7.04 -1.07
CA GLY A 110 -1.62 6.64 -0.92
C GLY A 110 -2.28 6.10 -2.18
N PRO A 111 -3.55 5.66 -2.06
CA PRO A 111 -4.26 4.88 -3.09
C PRO A 111 -4.51 5.61 -4.41
N ASN A 112 -4.38 6.94 -4.42
CA ASN A 112 -4.57 7.77 -5.60
C ASN A 112 -3.24 8.29 -6.19
N ASP A 113 -2.11 7.78 -5.70
CA ASP A 113 -0.73 8.20 -6.00
C ASP A 113 -0.40 9.70 -5.74
N SER A 114 -1.39 10.52 -5.40
CA SER A 114 -1.24 11.96 -5.12
C SER A 114 -1.03 12.27 -3.64
N THR A 115 -1.51 11.41 -2.75
CA THR A 115 -1.28 11.56 -1.31
C THR A 115 0.09 10.98 -0.97
N VAL A 116 1.07 11.86 -0.75
CA VAL A 116 2.43 11.52 -0.33
C VAL A 116 2.66 12.03 1.08
N ARG A 117 3.30 11.20 1.91
CA ARG A 117 3.80 11.54 3.25
C ARG A 117 5.24 11.09 3.36
N CYS A 118 6.11 11.98 3.81
CA CYS A 118 7.52 11.69 3.95
C CYS A 118 7.96 11.95 5.38
N GLY A 119 8.77 11.05 5.92
CA GLY A 119 9.20 11.06 7.31
C GLY A 119 10.70 10.81 7.39
N ASP A 120 11.29 11.41 8.41
CA ASP A 120 12.70 11.29 8.75
C ASP A 120 12.78 11.29 10.29
N ASP A 121 13.97 11.51 10.86
CA ASP A 121 14.25 11.74 12.28
C ASP A 121 13.01 11.94 13.18
N THR A 122 12.70 10.92 14.00
CA THR A 122 11.68 11.01 15.06
C THR A 122 12.00 12.13 16.04
N GLY A 123 13.28 12.47 16.21
CA GLY A 123 13.70 13.63 16.99
C GLY A 123 15.21 13.80 16.99
N ARG A 124 15.69 14.85 17.65
CA ARG A 124 17.10 15.29 17.59
C ARG A 124 18.16 14.21 17.88
N ASN A 125 17.84 13.21 18.69
CA ASN A 125 18.76 12.13 19.08
C ASN A 125 18.28 10.76 18.60
N ASN A 126 17.29 10.71 17.69
CA ASN A 126 16.76 9.49 17.13
C ASN A 126 16.55 9.67 15.63
N THR A 127 17.44 9.07 14.85
CA THR A 127 17.46 9.08 13.39
C THR A 127 16.55 8.01 12.77
N ASP A 128 15.77 7.31 13.60
CA ASP A 128 14.69 6.48 13.07
C ASP A 128 13.57 7.35 12.51
N ALA A 129 13.09 7.04 11.31
CA ALA A 129 12.03 7.79 10.68
C ALA A 129 10.68 7.64 11.39
N SER A 130 9.91 8.73 11.38
CA SER A 130 8.50 8.68 11.74
C SER A 130 7.64 9.60 10.87
N ILE A 131 6.37 9.23 10.73
CA ILE A 131 5.31 10.05 10.14
C ILE A 131 4.17 10.09 11.14
N GLN A 132 3.78 11.28 11.59
CA GLN A 132 2.52 11.51 12.29
C GLN A 132 1.68 12.47 11.46
N ASP A 133 0.55 12.00 10.94
CA ASP A 133 -0.33 12.82 10.12
C ASP A 133 -1.80 12.42 10.30
N SER A 134 -2.67 13.31 9.86
CA SER A 134 -4.12 13.20 9.91
C SER A 134 -4.73 12.89 8.53
N SER A 135 -6.02 12.55 8.55
CA SER A 135 -6.85 12.33 7.36
C SER A 135 -6.32 11.21 6.46
N TRP A 136 -6.32 10.00 7.00
CA TRP A 136 -5.98 8.79 6.26
C TRP A 136 -7.26 8.17 5.71
N SER A 137 -7.43 8.21 4.40
CA SER A 137 -8.58 7.58 3.74
C SER A 137 -8.41 6.07 3.65
N ALA A 138 -9.51 5.33 3.62
CA ALA A 138 -9.49 3.91 3.28
C ALA A 138 -8.82 3.68 1.92
N GLY A 139 -8.07 2.58 1.82
CA GLY A 139 -7.39 2.19 0.59
C GLY A 139 -6.03 1.55 0.82
N THR A 140 -5.34 1.32 -0.28
CA THR A 140 -4.02 0.68 -0.30
C THR A 140 -2.91 1.72 -0.39
N TYR A 141 -1.97 1.63 0.54
CA TYR A 141 -0.80 2.49 0.64
C TYR A 141 0.47 1.66 0.37
N LYS A 142 1.38 2.24 -0.41
CA LYS A 142 2.74 1.72 -0.60
C LYS A 142 3.66 2.39 0.41
N VAL A 143 4.44 1.59 1.14
CA VAL A 143 5.35 2.08 2.18
C VAL A 143 6.77 1.65 1.83
N TRP A 144 7.68 2.62 1.76
CA TRP A 144 9.12 2.39 1.65
C TRP A 144 9.77 2.79 2.97
N VAL A 145 10.56 1.87 3.52
CA VAL A 145 11.45 2.14 4.66
C VAL A 145 12.87 2.20 4.10
N GLY A 146 13.30 3.42 3.80
CA GLY A 146 14.61 3.69 3.23
C GLY A 146 15.68 3.93 4.28
N ALA A 147 16.91 4.09 3.81
CA ALA A 147 18.02 4.64 4.56
C ALA A 147 18.42 6.01 4.00
N PHE A 148 18.93 6.90 4.85
CA PHE A 148 19.43 8.19 4.40
C PHE A 148 20.61 8.04 3.43
N GLU A 149 21.50 7.09 3.72
CA GLU A 149 22.62 6.71 2.86
C GLU A 149 22.23 5.59 1.88
N SER A 150 22.68 5.73 0.62
CA SER A 150 22.38 4.77 -0.45
C SER A 150 23.00 3.40 -0.19
N GLY A 151 22.21 2.33 -0.36
CA GLY A 151 22.66 0.94 -0.30
C GLY A 151 22.93 0.42 1.11
N VAL A 152 22.61 1.20 2.14
CA VAL A 152 22.79 0.79 3.53
C VAL A 152 21.64 -0.08 3.99
N ARG A 153 22.00 -1.10 4.79
CA ARG A 153 21.06 -2.05 5.36
C ARG A 153 20.96 -1.88 6.87
N TYR A 154 19.75 -1.61 7.33
CA TYR A 154 19.33 -1.69 8.73
C TYR A 154 18.15 -2.64 8.82
N ASP A 155 18.23 -3.65 9.68
CA ASP A 155 17.04 -4.42 10.03
C ASP A 155 16.14 -3.53 10.92
N TYR A 156 14.83 -3.59 10.72
CA TYR A 156 13.90 -2.72 11.42
C TYR A 156 12.58 -3.40 11.81
N THR A 157 11.90 -2.77 12.76
CA THR A 157 10.46 -2.95 13.01
C THR A 157 9.73 -1.66 12.64
N LEU A 158 8.67 -1.76 11.82
CA LEU A 158 7.76 -0.67 11.52
C LEU A 158 6.48 -0.87 12.34
N THR A 159 6.11 0.15 13.12
CA THR A 159 4.84 0.15 13.88
C THR A 159 3.90 1.24 13.36
N VAL A 160 2.64 0.87 13.15
CA VAL A 160 1.51 1.77 12.89
C VAL A 160 0.67 1.88 14.15
N ARG A 161 0.31 3.11 14.55
CA ARG A 161 -0.54 3.42 15.71
C ARG A 161 -1.56 4.49 15.34
N GLU A 162 -2.71 4.50 16.00
CA GLU A 162 -3.68 5.61 15.97
C GLU A 162 -3.24 6.79 16.84
#